data_AF-A0AAV8XWF0-F1
#
_entry.id   AF-A0AAV8XWF0-F1
#
_cell.length_a   1.000
_cell.length_b   1.000
_cell.length_c   1.000
_cell.angle_alpha   90.00
_cell.angle_beta   90.00
_cell.angle_gamma   90.00
#
_symmetry.space_group_name_H-M   'P 1'
#
loop_
_entity.id
_entity.type
_entity.pdbx_description
1 polymer ?
#
loop_
_entity_poly.entity_id
_entity_poly.type
_entity_poly.pdbx_seq_one_letter_code
_entity_poly.pdbx_strand_id
1 'polypeptide(L)'
;MFKESFKYYKSKNPPPKLDKVFDLNKDSDLKEFQIKKIELKREEKKKFFGLKPFNTWEVFEVAERPGLIFIKNPFTSIGQRYWAVRCLRDYSKKPNKANIDALNLVPESKEWWDMCQNNNNVLLLNKLRWVTLGYHHNWDTKVANLEMDCWGKSKKIFIRGFGQTAIFLLGGKTKEEKPIPVFLRSGDIVIMSKESRLAYHGVPKILQMDSRYWDPINESDISYINKEYKEVVNICKDDESWKPFGDYLTYSRININVRQVLNRGQKRLSNDESENIT
;
A
#
# COMPACT_ATOMS: atom_id res chain seq x y z
N MET A 1 -14.78 13.83 15.87
CA MET A 1 -13.35 14.01 16.20
C MET A 1 -12.39 13.61 15.07
N PHE A 2 -12.78 12.72 14.14
CA PHE A 2 -11.89 12.30 13.04
C PHE A 2 -11.42 13.45 12.15
N LYS A 3 -12.35 14.32 11.72
CA LYS A 3 -12.03 15.47 10.84
C LYS A 3 -11.04 16.44 11.51
N GLU A 4 -11.19 16.70 12.80
CA GLU A 4 -10.30 17.57 13.58
C GLU A 4 -8.90 16.97 13.69
N SER A 5 -8.81 15.68 14.02
CA SER A 5 -7.54 14.96 14.07
C SER A 5 -6.84 14.93 12.70
N PHE A 6 -7.61 14.72 11.63
CA PHE A 6 -7.09 14.76 10.26
C PHE A 6 -6.54 16.15 9.91
N LYS A 7 -7.28 17.23 10.22
CA LYS A 7 -6.82 18.60 10.02
C LYS A 7 -5.56 18.91 10.84
N TYR A 8 -5.53 18.50 12.10
CA TYR A 8 -4.38 18.66 12.98
C TYR A 8 -3.11 18.04 12.39
N TYR A 9 -3.15 16.74 12.06
CA TYR A 9 -1.98 16.07 11.52
C TYR A 9 -1.62 16.52 10.10
N LYS A 10 -2.58 17.03 9.32
CA LYS A 10 -2.32 17.62 7.99
C LYS A 10 -1.67 19.01 8.09
N SER A 11 -1.73 19.68 9.25
CA SER A 11 -1.22 21.03 9.42
C SER A 11 0.26 21.16 9.02
N LYS A 12 0.56 22.26 8.33
CA LYS A 12 1.93 22.67 7.98
C LYS A 12 2.47 23.72 8.93
N ASN A 13 1.62 24.63 9.42
CA ASN A 13 2.01 25.72 10.30
C ASN A 13 0.91 25.99 11.37
N PRO A 14 1.17 25.72 12.66
CA PRO A 14 2.34 25.00 13.16
C PRO A 14 2.29 23.52 12.72
N PRO A 15 3.46 22.85 12.57
CA PRO A 15 3.48 21.40 12.38
C PRO A 15 2.89 20.69 13.61
N PRO A 16 2.22 19.54 13.43
CA PRO A 16 1.69 18.76 14.54
C PRO A 16 2.82 18.20 15.41
N LYS A 17 2.55 18.06 16.70
CA LYS A 17 3.38 17.23 17.58
C LYS A 17 3.10 15.76 17.25
N LEU A 18 4.14 14.94 17.31
CA LEU A 18 4.09 13.51 16.96
C LEU A 18 4.19 12.60 18.19
N ASP A 19 4.17 13.17 19.38
CA ASP A 19 4.23 12.51 20.68
C ASP A 19 3.08 11.50 20.90
N LYS A 20 1.92 11.77 20.31
CA LYS A 20 0.72 10.92 20.42
C LYS A 20 0.55 9.93 19.27
N VAL A 21 1.51 9.87 18.34
CA VAL A 21 1.44 8.94 17.20
C VAL A 21 2.02 7.60 17.62
N PHE A 22 1.15 6.58 17.61
CA PHE A 22 1.49 5.21 17.98
C PHE A 22 2.62 4.67 17.09
N ASP A 23 3.66 4.13 17.73
CA ASP A 23 4.79 3.50 17.08
C ASP A 23 4.88 2.01 17.40
N LEU A 24 4.76 1.16 16.37
CA LEU A 24 4.94 -0.29 16.47
C LEU A 24 6.32 -0.72 17.00
N ASN A 25 7.31 0.18 17.04
CA ASN A 25 8.64 -0.08 17.59
C ASN A 25 8.79 0.28 19.07
N LYS A 26 7.77 0.83 19.72
CA LYS A 26 7.82 1.27 21.12
C LYS A 26 6.91 0.41 21.99
N ASP A 27 7.51 -0.37 22.89
CA ASP A 27 6.76 -1.24 23.81
C ASP A 27 5.82 -0.47 24.74
N SER A 28 6.15 0.78 25.08
CA SER A 28 5.27 1.68 25.83
C SER A 28 3.94 1.87 25.13
N ASP A 29 3.99 2.13 23.82
CA ASP A 29 2.83 2.46 23.03
C ASP A 29 1.99 1.19 22.81
N LEU A 30 2.62 0.02 22.66
CA LEU A 30 1.90 -1.26 22.57
C LEU A 30 1.01 -1.50 23.81
N LYS A 31 1.49 -1.16 25.00
CA LYS A 31 0.73 -1.27 26.25
C LYS A 31 -0.40 -0.25 26.31
N GLU A 32 -0.12 1.02 26.00
CA GLU A 32 -1.11 2.11 26.05
C GLU A 32 -2.32 1.82 25.15
N PHE A 33 -2.08 1.31 23.94
CA PHE A 33 -3.14 1.03 22.96
C PHE A 33 -3.67 -0.41 23.03
N GLN A 34 -3.29 -1.18 24.07
CA GLN A 34 -3.68 -2.59 24.27
C GLN A 34 -3.42 -3.47 23.03
N ILE A 35 -2.31 -3.24 22.35
CA ILE A 35 -1.93 -3.95 21.13
C ILE A 35 -1.19 -5.22 21.52
N LYS A 36 -1.68 -6.35 21.01
CA LYS A 36 -1.14 -7.68 21.30
C LYS A 36 -0.26 -8.15 20.15
N LYS A 37 0.99 -8.50 20.45
CA LYS A 37 1.85 -9.22 19.50
C LYS A 37 1.32 -10.65 19.34
N ILE A 38 1.09 -11.08 18.11
CA ILE A 38 0.61 -12.42 17.77
C ILE A 38 1.82 -13.33 17.59
N GLU A 39 1.82 -14.45 18.30
CA GLU A 39 2.81 -15.51 18.10
C GLU A 39 2.44 -16.36 16.87
N LEU A 40 3.39 -16.49 15.95
CA LEU A 40 3.20 -17.25 14.71
C LEU A 40 3.61 -18.71 14.93
N LYS A 41 2.62 -19.59 15.07
CA LYS A 41 2.85 -21.04 15.36
C LYS A 41 2.94 -21.93 14.12
N ARG A 42 2.93 -21.36 12.91
CA ARG A 42 2.94 -22.14 11.66
C ARG A 42 4.30 -22.06 10.99
N GLU A 43 4.78 -23.20 10.53
CA GLU A 43 5.94 -23.26 9.64
C GLU A 43 5.58 -22.78 8.24
N GLU A 44 6.54 -22.11 7.60
CA GLU A 44 6.41 -21.60 6.24
C GLU A 44 6.40 -22.76 5.24
N LYS A 45 5.23 -23.04 4.65
CA LYS A 45 5.11 -24.11 3.64
C LYS A 45 5.73 -23.75 2.29
N LYS A 46 5.94 -22.45 2.02
CA LYS A 46 6.44 -21.95 0.74
C LYS A 46 7.13 -20.61 0.95
N LYS A 47 8.39 -20.51 0.54
CA LYS A 47 9.13 -19.25 0.49
C LYS A 47 8.55 -18.35 -0.60
N PHE A 48 8.22 -17.11 -0.23
CA PHE A 48 7.78 -16.08 -1.17
C PHE A 48 8.93 -15.12 -1.48
N PHE A 49 9.13 -14.82 -2.77
CA PHE A 49 10.17 -13.87 -3.18
C PHE A 49 9.92 -12.49 -2.56
N GLY A 50 11.00 -11.85 -2.09
CA GLY A 50 10.96 -10.50 -1.52
C GLY A 50 10.39 -10.40 -0.09
N LEU A 51 10.05 -11.51 0.55
CA LEU A 51 9.59 -11.56 1.93
C LEU A 51 10.65 -12.24 2.82
N LYS A 52 10.77 -11.73 4.04
CA LYS A 52 11.56 -12.35 5.11
C LYS A 52 10.91 -13.69 5.50
N PRO A 53 11.67 -14.63 6.10
CA PRO A 53 11.10 -15.88 6.59
C PRO A 53 9.90 -15.63 7.51
N PHE A 54 8.83 -16.40 7.34
CA PHE A 54 7.55 -16.14 8.03
C PHE A 54 7.68 -16.10 9.56
N ASN A 55 8.54 -16.94 10.13
CA ASN A 55 8.78 -17.02 11.57
C ASN A 55 9.47 -15.76 12.16
N THR A 56 10.04 -14.88 11.32
CA THR A 56 10.63 -13.61 11.78
C THR A 56 9.65 -12.44 11.73
N TRP A 57 8.41 -12.66 11.31
CA TRP A 57 7.45 -11.58 11.15
C TRP A 57 6.92 -11.11 12.50
N GLU A 58 6.85 -9.80 12.67
CA GLU A 58 6.22 -9.19 13.83
C GLU A 58 4.80 -8.76 13.45
N VAL A 59 3.82 -9.46 14.04
CA VAL A 59 2.40 -9.28 13.75
C VAL A 59 1.70 -8.78 15.02
N PHE A 60 0.86 -7.77 14.87
CA PHE A 60 0.20 -7.09 15.97
C PHE A 60 -1.30 -6.98 15.70
N GLU A 61 -2.12 -7.29 16.70
CA GLU A 61 -3.57 -7.11 16.67
C GLU A 61 -3.99 -6.05 17.67
N VAL A 62 -4.89 -5.16 17.26
CA VAL A 62 -5.45 -4.13 18.12
C VAL A 62 -6.65 -4.71 18.86
N ALA A 63 -6.53 -4.94 20.17
CA ALA A 63 -7.57 -5.64 20.94
C ALA A 63 -8.94 -4.94 20.89
N GLU A 64 -8.95 -3.60 20.93
CA GLU A 64 -10.18 -2.79 20.84
C GLU A 64 -10.81 -2.79 19.44
N ARG A 65 -10.08 -3.26 18.41
CA ARG A 65 -10.52 -3.24 17.00
C ARG A 65 -10.31 -4.61 16.35
N PRO A 66 -11.19 -5.59 16.65
CA PRO A 66 -11.10 -6.92 16.07
C PRO A 66 -11.01 -6.92 14.54
N GLY A 67 -10.11 -7.74 14.01
CA GLY A 67 -9.87 -7.84 12.57
C GLY A 67 -8.93 -6.80 11.99
N LEU A 68 -8.41 -5.87 12.81
CA LEU A 68 -7.31 -4.99 12.44
C LEU A 68 -5.96 -5.59 12.87
N ILE A 69 -5.10 -5.83 11.88
CA ILE A 69 -3.78 -6.42 12.08
C ILE A 69 -2.72 -5.52 11.43
N PHE A 70 -1.62 -5.29 12.12
CA PHE A 70 -0.40 -4.70 11.59
C PHE A 70 0.67 -5.77 11.43
N ILE A 71 1.39 -5.75 10.31
CA ILE A 71 2.59 -6.55 10.11
C ILE A 71 3.73 -5.58 9.85
N LYS A 72 4.71 -5.58 10.74
CA LYS A 72 5.87 -4.71 10.63
C LYS A 72 6.80 -5.26 9.55
N ASN A 73 7.14 -4.40 8.59
CA ASN A 73 7.97 -4.64 7.40
C ASN A 73 8.45 -6.11 7.21
N PRO A 74 7.60 -6.98 6.65
CA PRO A 74 7.97 -8.36 6.35
C PRO A 74 8.79 -8.48 5.07
N PHE A 75 9.16 -7.38 4.40
CA PHE A 75 9.88 -7.40 3.14
C PHE A 75 11.38 -7.39 3.36
N THR A 76 12.10 -8.07 2.47
CA THR A 76 13.53 -7.85 2.28
C THR A 76 13.76 -6.57 1.49
N SER A 77 14.98 -6.03 1.52
CA SER A 77 15.36 -4.82 0.78
C SER A 77 15.07 -4.98 -0.73
N ILE A 78 15.49 -6.11 -1.31
CA ILE A 78 15.21 -6.45 -2.71
C ILE A 78 13.71 -6.57 -3.00
N GLY A 79 12.93 -7.07 -2.04
CA GLY A 79 11.47 -7.13 -2.14
C GLY A 79 10.83 -5.75 -2.22
N GLN A 80 11.30 -4.78 -1.43
CA GLN A 80 10.82 -3.40 -1.50
C GLN A 80 11.19 -2.74 -2.84
N ARG A 81 12.44 -2.89 -3.28
CA ARG A 81 12.88 -2.41 -4.61
C ARG A 81 12.01 -2.99 -5.72
N TYR A 82 11.79 -4.31 -5.70
CA TYR A 82 10.96 -5.02 -6.67
C TYR A 82 9.55 -4.45 -6.74
N TRP A 83 8.85 -4.28 -5.60
CA TRP A 83 7.48 -3.74 -5.61
C TRP A 83 7.42 -2.29 -6.07
N ALA A 84 8.45 -1.48 -5.81
CA ALA A 84 8.53 -0.12 -6.35
C ALA A 84 8.60 -0.13 -7.88
N VAL A 85 9.45 -0.99 -8.45
CA VAL A 85 9.55 -1.16 -9.91
C VAL A 85 8.23 -1.64 -10.50
N ARG A 86 7.61 -2.67 -9.90
CA ARG A 86 6.29 -3.17 -10.35
C ARG A 86 5.26 -2.04 -10.37
N CYS A 87 5.17 -1.24 -9.31
CA CYS A 87 4.17 -0.19 -9.19
C CYS A 87 4.37 0.98 -10.17
N LEU A 88 5.61 1.44 -10.34
CA LEU A 88 5.91 2.64 -11.12
C LEU A 88 6.11 2.38 -12.60
N ARG A 89 6.66 1.21 -12.95
CA ARG A 89 6.96 0.84 -14.33
C ARG A 89 5.89 -0.06 -14.93
N ASP A 90 5.50 -1.13 -14.26
CA ASP A 90 4.68 -2.19 -14.89
C ASP A 90 3.18 -1.95 -14.71
N TYR A 91 2.75 -1.61 -13.50
CA TYR A 91 1.34 -1.47 -13.19
C TYR A 91 0.75 -0.20 -13.76
N SER A 92 1.55 0.85 -13.96
CA SER A 92 1.12 2.05 -14.67
C SER A 92 0.91 1.84 -16.17
N LYS A 93 1.31 0.70 -16.75
CA LYS A 93 1.12 0.42 -18.18
C LYS A 93 -0.31 0.00 -18.48
N LYS A 94 -0.70 0.19 -19.73
CA LYS A 94 -1.93 -0.42 -20.26
C LYS A 94 -1.85 -1.95 -20.15
N PRO A 95 -2.99 -2.64 -19.93
CA PRO A 95 -4.37 -2.14 -19.96
C PRO A 95 -4.85 -1.53 -18.63
N ASN A 96 -3.99 -1.39 -17.61
CA ASN A 96 -4.42 -0.80 -16.34
C ASN A 96 -4.79 0.67 -16.54
N LYS A 97 -5.80 1.11 -15.79
CA LYS A 97 -6.26 2.51 -15.84
C LYS A 97 -5.53 3.31 -14.78
N ALA A 98 -5.02 4.47 -15.17
CA ALA A 98 -4.34 5.41 -14.30
C ALA A 98 -4.86 6.83 -14.48
N ASN A 99 -4.70 7.70 -13.48
CA ASN A 99 -5.20 9.09 -13.56
C ASN A 99 -4.56 9.91 -14.69
N ILE A 100 -3.37 9.49 -15.13
CA ILE A 100 -2.58 10.12 -16.19
C ILE A 100 -3.19 9.92 -17.57
N ASP A 101 -4.02 8.88 -17.74
CA ASP A 101 -4.70 8.57 -19.00
C ASP A 101 -5.65 9.70 -19.41
N ALA A 102 -6.31 10.33 -18.44
CA ALA A 102 -7.23 11.45 -18.68
C ALA A 102 -6.51 12.76 -19.04
N LEU A 103 -5.18 12.84 -18.88
CA LEU A 103 -4.42 14.05 -19.16
C LEU A 103 -3.95 14.13 -20.62
N ASN A 104 -4.05 13.04 -21.40
CA ASN A 104 -3.58 12.93 -22.78
C ASN A 104 -2.13 13.42 -22.98
N LEU A 105 -1.27 13.23 -21.96
CA LEU A 105 0.14 13.67 -21.97
C LEU A 105 1.09 12.63 -22.55
N VAL A 106 0.64 11.38 -22.69
CA VAL A 106 1.43 10.27 -23.21
C VAL A 106 0.77 9.76 -24.48
N PRO A 107 1.47 9.80 -25.63
CA PRO A 107 0.98 9.21 -26.87
C PRO A 107 0.71 7.71 -26.72
N GLU A 108 -0.28 7.18 -27.43
CA GLU A 108 -0.65 5.75 -27.36
C GLU A 108 0.49 4.80 -27.74
N SER A 109 1.46 5.26 -28.53
CA SER A 109 2.63 4.49 -28.96
C SER A 109 3.80 4.48 -27.96
N LYS A 110 3.65 5.15 -26.80
CA LYS A 110 4.70 5.31 -25.81
C LYS A 110 4.25 4.84 -24.43
N GLU A 111 5.20 4.31 -23.67
CA GLU A 111 4.98 3.96 -22.28
C GLU A 111 5.27 5.15 -21.37
N TRP A 112 4.39 5.33 -20.37
CA TRP A 112 4.49 6.41 -19.39
C TRP A 112 5.85 6.47 -18.70
N TRP A 113 6.33 5.32 -18.22
CA TRP A 113 7.56 5.25 -17.44
C TRP A 113 8.77 5.67 -18.28
N ASP A 114 8.84 5.19 -19.52
CA ASP A 114 9.94 5.50 -20.44
C ASP A 114 9.97 6.99 -20.78
N MET A 115 8.80 7.62 -20.95
CA MET A 115 8.71 9.08 -21.12
C MET A 115 9.14 9.86 -19.88
N CYS A 116 8.92 9.33 -18.68
CA CYS A 116 9.42 9.96 -17.45
C CYS A 116 10.95 9.89 -17.38
N GLN A 117 11.55 8.80 -17.86
CA GLN A 117 13.01 8.64 -17.86
C GLN A 117 13.69 9.47 -18.96
N ASN A 118 13.05 9.62 -20.11
CA ASN A 118 13.57 10.48 -21.19
C ASN A 118 13.66 11.94 -20.72
N ASN A 119 14.86 12.52 -20.80
CA ASN A 119 15.19 13.87 -20.33
C ASN A 119 14.86 14.12 -18.83
N ASN A 120 14.75 13.07 -18.01
CA ASN A 120 14.37 13.17 -16.59
C ASN A 120 13.12 14.04 -16.38
N ASN A 121 12.01 13.70 -17.05
CA ASN A 121 10.76 14.45 -16.96
C ASN A 121 10.05 14.21 -15.61
N VAL A 122 10.63 14.78 -14.55
CA VAL A 122 10.15 14.71 -13.17
C VAL A 122 8.73 15.29 -13.04
N LEU A 123 8.40 16.29 -13.86
CA LEU A 123 7.05 16.88 -13.88
C LEU A 123 5.99 15.87 -14.32
N LEU A 124 6.30 15.02 -15.29
CA LEU A 124 5.42 13.94 -15.72
C LEU A 124 5.29 12.92 -14.59
N LEU A 125 6.39 12.39 -14.06
CA LEU A 125 6.41 11.42 -12.96
C LEU A 125 5.57 11.89 -11.76
N ASN A 126 5.66 13.18 -11.42
CA ASN A 126 4.91 13.82 -10.34
C ASN A 126 3.41 14.01 -10.61
N LYS A 127 2.86 13.61 -11.75
CA LYS A 127 1.41 13.63 -12.04
C LYS A 127 0.72 12.29 -11.74
N LEU A 128 1.45 11.20 -11.53
CA LEU A 128 0.84 9.93 -11.14
C LEU A 128 0.25 10.03 -9.72
N ARG A 129 -1.00 9.61 -9.56
CA ARG A 129 -1.78 9.66 -8.31
C ARG A 129 -2.42 8.32 -7.99
N TRP A 130 -2.96 7.64 -9.00
CA TRP A 130 -3.59 6.34 -8.82
C TRP A 130 -3.47 5.49 -10.09
N VAL A 131 -3.47 4.18 -9.86
CA VAL A 131 -3.55 3.12 -10.86
C VAL A 131 -4.53 2.07 -10.32
N THR A 132 -5.37 1.51 -11.18
CA THR A 132 -6.32 0.44 -10.82
C THR A 132 -6.06 -0.82 -11.65
N LEU A 133 -6.10 -1.98 -10.99
CA LEU A 133 -5.87 -3.29 -11.59
C LEU A 133 -7.09 -4.19 -11.34
N GLY A 134 -7.42 -5.05 -12.30
CA GLY A 134 -8.57 -5.96 -12.20
C GLY A 134 -9.91 -5.23 -12.36
N TYR A 135 -10.86 -5.48 -11.46
CA TYR A 135 -12.14 -4.77 -11.48
C TYR A 135 -11.93 -3.27 -11.21
N HIS A 136 -12.17 -2.46 -12.23
CA HIS A 136 -11.94 -1.02 -12.16
C HIS A 136 -13.07 -0.32 -11.42
N HIS A 137 -12.70 0.45 -10.39
CA HIS A 137 -13.64 1.34 -9.72
C HIS A 137 -14.01 2.49 -10.66
N ASN A 138 -15.29 2.65 -10.98
CA ASN A 138 -15.78 3.81 -11.72
C ASN A 138 -15.90 5.00 -10.75
N TRP A 139 -15.07 6.02 -10.93
CA TRP A 139 -15.02 7.19 -10.06
C TRP A 139 -16.15 8.20 -10.35
N ASP A 140 -16.71 8.20 -11.56
CA ASP A 140 -17.70 9.18 -12.01
C ASP A 140 -19.10 8.80 -11.55
N THR A 141 -19.47 7.53 -11.71
CA THR A 141 -20.80 7.08 -11.33
C THR A 141 -20.94 6.99 -9.82
N LYS A 142 -19.82 6.89 -9.07
CA LYS A 142 -19.80 6.53 -7.64
C LYS A 142 -20.79 5.43 -7.34
N VAL A 143 -21.06 4.53 -8.31
CA VAL A 143 -21.89 3.35 -8.11
C VAL A 143 -21.02 2.39 -7.32
N ALA A 144 -20.80 2.72 -6.05
CA ALA A 144 -21.17 1.81 -5.01
C ALA A 144 -22.67 1.60 -5.22
N ASN A 145 -23.06 0.55 -5.95
CA ASN A 145 -24.41 0.02 -5.77
C ASN A 145 -24.61 0.02 -4.26
N LEU A 146 -25.66 0.63 -3.73
CA LEU A 146 -25.89 0.74 -2.27
C LEU A 146 -25.99 -0.65 -1.59
N GLU A 147 -25.92 -1.73 -2.38
CA GLU A 147 -25.71 -3.11 -1.95
C GLU A 147 -24.24 -3.54 -1.75
N MET A 148 -23.24 -2.79 -2.23
CA MET A 148 -21.80 -3.07 -2.04
C MET A 148 -21.35 -2.95 -0.58
N ASP A 149 -22.08 -2.20 0.24
CA ASP A 149 -21.92 -2.18 1.70
C ASP A 149 -22.46 -3.46 2.37
N CYS A 150 -23.33 -4.21 1.69
CA CYS A 150 -23.96 -5.45 2.17
C CYS A 150 -23.23 -6.72 1.73
N TRP A 151 -22.27 -6.64 0.79
CA TRP A 151 -21.69 -7.83 0.15
C TRP A 151 -20.48 -8.40 0.90
N GLY A 152 -20.77 -9.38 1.77
CA GLY A 152 -19.87 -10.45 2.20
C GLY A 152 -18.99 -10.11 3.40
N LYS A 153 -19.28 -10.73 4.55
CA LYS A 153 -18.58 -10.61 5.84
C LYS A 153 -17.12 -11.14 5.86
N SER A 154 -16.46 -11.29 4.71
CA SER A 154 -15.09 -11.82 4.59
C SER A 154 -14.28 -11.15 3.48
N LYS A 155 -14.23 -9.81 3.42
CA LYS A 155 -13.36 -9.08 2.48
C LYS A 155 -12.21 -8.42 3.25
N LYS A 156 -10.98 -8.89 3.01
CA LYS A 156 -9.74 -8.34 3.60
C LYS A 156 -9.24 -7.20 2.72
N ILE A 157 -8.93 -6.06 3.34
CA ILE A 157 -8.18 -4.97 2.70
C ILE A 157 -6.73 -5.13 3.14
N PHE A 158 -5.83 -5.30 2.17
CA PHE A 158 -4.39 -5.25 2.42
C PHE A 158 -3.87 -3.90 1.97
N ILE A 159 -3.39 -3.09 2.90
CA ILE A 159 -2.69 -1.85 2.61
C ILE A 159 -1.21 -2.11 2.85
N ARG A 160 -0.38 -1.98 1.80
CA ARG A 160 1.08 -2.03 1.93
C ARG A 160 1.63 -0.70 1.46
N GLY A 161 2.60 -0.14 2.16
CA GLY A 161 3.21 1.11 1.73
C GLY A 161 4.73 1.02 1.60
N PHE A 162 5.29 1.62 0.55
CA PHE A 162 6.72 1.69 0.28
C PHE A 162 7.15 3.16 0.15
N GLY A 163 8.37 3.50 0.57
CA GLY A 163 8.88 4.86 0.55
C GLY A 163 8.72 5.56 1.91
N GLN A 164 8.35 6.83 1.86
CA GLN A 164 8.26 7.70 3.04
C GLN A 164 7.23 7.23 4.07
N THR A 165 7.49 7.51 5.35
CA THR A 165 6.60 7.15 6.46
C THR A 165 5.31 7.96 6.40
N ALA A 166 4.17 7.34 6.70
CA ALA A 166 2.89 8.00 6.78
C ALA A 166 2.37 8.05 8.22
N ILE A 167 1.62 9.11 8.55
CA ILE A 167 0.70 9.09 9.67
C ILE A 167 -0.62 8.53 9.13
N PHE A 168 -1.06 7.40 9.67
CA PHE A 168 -2.33 6.78 9.37
C PHE A 168 -3.30 6.97 10.53
N LEU A 169 -4.47 7.53 10.25
CA LEU A 169 -5.53 7.67 11.23
C LEU A 169 -6.49 6.50 11.09
N LEU A 170 -6.68 5.78 12.20
CA LEU A 170 -7.68 4.75 12.35
C LEU A 170 -8.79 5.24 13.27
N GLY A 171 -9.92 5.61 12.70
CA GLY A 171 -11.16 5.95 13.41
C GLY A 171 -11.97 4.70 13.78
N GLY A 172 -13.22 4.93 14.13
CA GLY A 172 -14.19 3.86 14.34
C GLY A 172 -15.29 3.85 13.30
N LYS A 173 -16.47 3.36 13.67
CA LYS A 173 -17.63 3.24 12.77
C LYS A 173 -18.19 4.60 12.39
N THR A 174 -17.95 5.62 13.20
CA THR A 174 -18.44 6.98 12.95
C THR A 174 -17.30 8.01 12.93
N LYS A 175 -17.58 9.23 12.44
CA LYS A 175 -16.57 10.32 12.36
C LYS A 175 -16.39 11.03 13.71
N GLU A 176 -17.27 10.75 14.65
CA GLU A 176 -17.32 11.31 15.99
C GLU A 176 -16.25 10.65 16.87
N GLU A 177 -16.01 9.35 16.68
CA GLU A 177 -14.95 8.61 17.36
C GLU A 177 -13.56 9.23 17.11
N LYS A 178 -12.77 9.33 18.18
CA LYS A 178 -11.38 9.83 18.10
C LYS A 178 -10.51 8.78 17.43
N PRO A 179 -9.81 9.11 16.32
CA PRO A 179 -8.94 8.15 15.68
C PRO A 179 -7.64 7.93 16.45
N ILE A 180 -7.11 6.72 16.33
CA ILE A 180 -5.76 6.35 16.74
C ILE A 180 -4.80 6.71 15.59
N PRO A 181 -3.87 7.65 15.79
CA PRO A 181 -2.81 7.93 14.83
C PRO A 181 -1.68 6.90 14.95
N VAL A 182 -1.26 6.33 13.83
CA VAL A 182 -0.24 5.27 13.75
C VAL A 182 0.82 5.63 12.73
N PHE A 183 2.10 5.40 13.04
CA PHE A 183 3.15 5.43 12.02
C PHE A 183 3.07 4.20 11.12
N LEU A 184 3.00 4.42 9.80
CA LEU A 184 3.20 3.38 8.80
C LEU A 184 4.50 3.64 8.06
N ARG A 185 5.53 2.83 8.31
CA ARG A 185 6.84 2.93 7.65
C ARG A 185 6.84 2.19 6.32
N SER A 186 7.97 2.22 5.62
CA SER A 186 8.15 1.44 4.40
C SER A 186 8.12 -0.05 4.71
N GLY A 187 7.34 -0.79 3.94
CA GLY A 187 7.12 -2.23 4.07
C GLY A 187 6.02 -2.62 5.06
N ASP A 188 5.55 -1.72 5.93
CA ASP A 188 4.48 -2.06 6.87
C ASP A 188 3.18 -2.40 6.13
N ILE A 189 2.48 -3.42 6.65
CA ILE A 189 1.21 -3.90 6.12
C ILE A 189 0.12 -3.68 7.15
N VAL A 190 -1.00 -3.11 6.71
CA VAL A 190 -2.25 -3.06 7.47
C VAL A 190 -3.24 -4.03 6.83
N ILE A 191 -3.81 -4.93 7.63
CA ILE A 191 -4.89 -5.82 7.24
C ILE A 191 -6.14 -5.36 7.98
N MET A 192 -7.16 -4.94 7.22
CA MET A 192 -8.47 -4.61 7.77
C MET A 192 -9.47 -5.68 7.33
N SER A 193 -10.06 -6.36 8.32
CA SER A 193 -11.04 -7.42 8.14
C SER A 193 -12.20 -7.29 9.14
N LYS A 194 -13.29 -8.04 8.92
CA LYS A 194 -14.50 -8.00 9.75
C LYS A 194 -15.00 -6.56 9.95
N GLU A 195 -15.23 -6.11 11.18
CA GLU A 195 -15.75 -4.78 11.52
C GLU A 195 -14.74 -3.67 11.23
N SER A 196 -13.43 -3.93 11.33
CA SER A 196 -12.39 -2.92 11.09
C SER A 196 -12.41 -2.36 9.66
N ARG A 197 -12.93 -3.11 8.67
CA ARG A 197 -13.04 -2.63 7.28
C ARG A 197 -13.98 -1.43 7.11
N LEU A 198 -14.95 -1.30 8.03
CA LEU A 198 -15.94 -0.23 8.03
C LEU A 198 -15.45 0.98 8.84
N ALA A 199 -14.29 0.87 9.48
CA ALA A 199 -13.73 1.95 10.25
C ALA A 199 -13.31 3.10 9.32
N TYR A 200 -13.65 4.33 9.71
CA TYR A 200 -13.11 5.53 9.08
C TYR A 200 -11.59 5.52 9.18
N HIS A 201 -10.91 5.77 8.07
CA HIS A 201 -9.45 5.83 8.05
C HIS A 201 -8.94 6.81 7.01
N GLY A 202 -7.70 7.26 7.17
CA GLY A 202 -7.10 8.20 6.24
C GLY A 202 -5.64 8.50 6.54
N VAL A 203 -4.94 9.04 5.56
CA VAL A 203 -3.53 9.43 5.67
C VAL A 203 -3.44 10.96 5.61
N PRO A 204 -3.42 11.67 6.75
CA PRO A 204 -3.32 13.13 6.76
C PRO A 204 -1.94 13.66 6.35
N LYS A 205 -0.86 12.88 6.54
CA LYS A 205 0.51 13.36 6.33
C LYS A 205 1.48 12.25 5.95
N ILE A 206 2.32 12.56 4.98
CA ILE A 206 3.56 11.84 4.66
C ILE A 206 4.71 12.61 5.32
N LEU A 207 5.57 11.90 6.03
CA LEU A 207 6.72 12.43 6.75
C LEU A 207 7.97 12.11 5.95
N GLN A 208 8.73 13.16 5.64
CA GLN A 208 10.03 13.01 5.02
C GLN A 208 11.02 12.49 6.06
N MET A 209 11.58 11.32 5.81
CA MET A 209 12.52 10.60 6.65
C MET A 209 13.68 10.11 5.78
N ASP A 210 14.89 10.15 6.30
CA ASP A 210 16.10 9.72 5.59
C ASP A 210 16.30 8.18 5.62
N SER A 211 15.19 7.44 5.71
CA SER A 211 15.20 5.99 5.90
C SER A 211 15.07 5.26 4.56
N ARG A 212 16.16 4.63 4.11
CA ARG A 212 16.20 3.79 2.90
C ARG A 212 16.01 2.32 3.24
N TYR A 213 14.79 1.92 3.59
CA TYR A 213 14.47 0.53 3.98
C TYR A 213 14.70 -0.51 2.86
N TRP A 214 14.93 -0.04 1.64
CA TRP A 214 15.24 -0.83 0.46
C TRP A 214 16.74 -0.99 0.21
N ASP A 215 17.60 -0.47 1.12
CA ASP A 215 19.07 -0.54 1.10
C ASP A 215 19.65 -0.93 2.48
N PRO A 216 20.80 -1.64 2.53
CA PRO A 216 21.45 -2.34 1.43
C PRO A 216 20.68 -3.63 1.05
N ILE A 217 21.00 -4.20 -0.12
CA ILE A 217 20.50 -5.50 -0.53
C ILE A 217 21.37 -6.61 0.08
N ASN A 218 20.75 -7.66 0.64
CA ASN A 218 21.45 -8.86 1.07
C ASN A 218 21.51 -9.89 -0.07
N GLU A 219 22.71 -10.38 -0.39
CA GLU A 219 22.93 -11.39 -1.44
C GLU A 219 22.17 -12.70 -1.18
N SER A 220 21.97 -13.07 0.09
CA SER A 220 21.21 -14.28 0.44
C SER A 220 19.77 -14.25 -0.07
N ASP A 221 19.19 -13.05 -0.19
CA ASP A 221 17.80 -12.84 -0.64
C ASP A 221 17.64 -13.00 -2.17
N ILE A 222 18.77 -13.11 -2.87
CA ILE A 222 18.88 -13.15 -4.33
C ILE A 222 19.30 -14.54 -4.86
N SER A 223 19.78 -15.42 -3.98
CA SER A 223 20.41 -16.70 -4.33
C SER A 223 19.57 -17.61 -5.23
N TYR A 224 18.24 -17.59 -5.10
CA TYR A 224 17.33 -18.34 -5.95
C TYR A 224 16.15 -17.47 -6.41
N ILE A 225 16.25 -16.96 -7.64
CA ILE A 225 15.21 -16.15 -8.27
C ILE A 225 14.58 -16.94 -9.40
N ASN A 226 13.28 -17.20 -9.28
CA ASN A 226 12.50 -17.80 -10.35
C ASN A 226 12.55 -16.91 -11.61
N LYS A 227 12.53 -17.52 -12.81
CA LYS A 227 12.57 -16.82 -14.11
C LYS A 227 11.55 -15.68 -14.19
N GLU A 228 10.38 -15.86 -13.58
CA GLU A 228 9.30 -14.85 -13.54
C GLU A 228 9.70 -13.51 -12.90
N TYR A 229 10.68 -13.49 -11.99
CA TYR A 229 11.12 -12.25 -11.32
C TYR A 229 12.44 -11.71 -11.89
N LYS A 230 13.15 -12.50 -12.71
CA LYS A 230 14.55 -12.25 -13.06
C LYS A 230 14.78 -10.88 -13.71
N GLU A 231 13.90 -10.48 -14.63
CA GLU A 231 14.00 -9.21 -15.35
C GLU A 231 13.94 -8.00 -14.40
N VAL A 232 12.89 -7.92 -13.57
CA VAL A 232 12.74 -6.85 -12.58
C VAL A 232 13.85 -6.88 -11.53
N VAL A 233 14.26 -8.08 -11.11
CA VAL A 233 15.30 -8.21 -10.10
C VAL A 233 16.67 -7.79 -10.62
N ASN A 234 16.97 -7.98 -11.91
CA ASN A 234 18.19 -7.43 -12.51
C ASN A 234 18.22 -5.91 -12.42
N ILE A 235 17.10 -5.24 -12.70
CA ILE A 235 16.98 -3.78 -12.50
C ILE A 235 17.19 -3.41 -11.04
N CYS A 236 16.61 -4.18 -10.11
CA CYS A 236 16.70 -3.87 -8.70
C CYS A 236 18.11 -4.04 -8.12
N LYS A 237 18.96 -4.87 -8.72
CA LYS A 237 20.36 -5.09 -8.28
C LYS A 237 21.32 -4.04 -8.82
N ASP A 238 21.04 -3.53 -10.00
CA ASP A 238 21.84 -2.51 -10.64
C ASP A 238 21.45 -1.14 -10.09
N ASP A 239 22.33 -0.51 -9.32
CA ASP A 239 22.01 0.74 -8.64
C ASP A 239 21.72 1.88 -9.62
N GLU A 240 22.34 1.91 -10.80
CA GLU A 240 22.06 2.91 -11.84
C GLU A 240 20.65 2.74 -12.40
N SER A 241 20.28 1.52 -12.80
CA SER A 241 18.94 1.19 -13.30
C SER A 241 17.86 1.38 -12.25
N TRP A 242 18.18 1.11 -10.98
CA TRP A 242 17.23 1.26 -9.88
C TRP A 242 17.09 2.72 -9.41
N LYS A 243 18.12 3.55 -9.59
CA LYS A 243 18.19 4.92 -9.07
C LYS A 243 16.91 5.75 -9.26
N PRO A 244 16.25 5.77 -10.44
CA PRO A 244 15.05 6.59 -10.63
C PRO A 244 13.88 6.19 -9.73
N PHE A 245 13.76 4.90 -9.40
CA PHE A 245 12.74 4.39 -8.47
C PHE A 245 13.07 4.83 -7.04
N GLY A 246 14.35 4.80 -6.67
CA GLY A 246 14.82 5.29 -5.38
C GLY A 246 14.65 6.76 -5.14
N ASP A 247 15.03 7.56 -6.12
CA ASP A 247 14.85 9.00 -6.10
C ASP A 247 13.35 9.32 -5.91
N TYR A 248 12.46 8.60 -6.58
CA TYR A 248 11.02 8.75 -6.37
C TYR A 248 10.59 8.40 -4.94
N LEU A 249 11.01 7.25 -4.40
CA LEU A 249 10.67 6.82 -3.03
C LEU A 249 11.28 7.71 -1.93
N THR A 250 12.34 8.46 -2.24
CA THR A 250 12.97 9.41 -1.32
C THR A 250 12.02 10.57 -0.96
N TYR A 251 11.08 10.90 -1.84
CA TYR A 251 10.13 12.00 -1.62
C TYR A 251 8.67 11.57 -1.62
N SER A 252 8.40 10.31 -1.96
CA SER A 252 7.05 9.81 -2.19
C SER A 252 6.75 8.56 -1.37
N ARG A 253 5.46 8.24 -1.28
CA ARG A 253 4.97 6.98 -0.74
C ARG A 253 4.05 6.31 -1.73
N ILE A 254 4.31 5.05 -2.04
CA ILE A 254 3.43 4.19 -2.84
C ILE A 254 2.57 3.38 -1.87
N ASN A 255 1.24 3.39 -2.04
CA ASN A 255 0.34 2.53 -1.29
C ASN A 255 -0.36 1.55 -2.22
N ILE A 256 -0.24 0.25 -1.94
CA ILE A 256 -0.94 -0.82 -2.65
C ILE A 256 -2.13 -1.26 -1.80
N ASN A 257 -3.33 -1.20 -2.38
CA ASN A 257 -4.56 -1.64 -1.75
C ASN A 257 -5.13 -2.85 -2.50
N VAL A 258 -5.15 -4.03 -1.87
CA VAL A 258 -5.69 -5.26 -2.46
C VAL A 258 -7.00 -5.62 -1.78
N ARG A 259 -8.03 -5.95 -2.58
CA ARG A 259 -9.36 -6.34 -2.12
C ARG A 259 -9.87 -7.55 -2.90
N GLN A 260 -10.54 -8.46 -2.21
CA GLN A 260 -11.31 -9.51 -2.87
C GLN A 260 -12.71 -8.98 -3.22
N VAL A 261 -13.06 -9.02 -4.51
CA VAL A 261 -14.34 -8.51 -5.03
C VAL A 261 -15.38 -9.63 -5.09
N LEU A 262 -15.03 -10.75 -5.72
CA LEU A 262 -15.89 -11.90 -5.94
C LEU A 262 -15.88 -12.88 -4.76
N ASN A 263 -17.02 -13.50 -4.50
CA ASN A 263 -17.11 -14.62 -3.55
C ASN A 263 -16.43 -15.88 -4.10
N ARG A 264 -16.11 -16.83 -3.22
CA ARG A 264 -15.55 -18.12 -3.66
C ARG A 264 -16.56 -18.82 -4.57
N GLY A 265 -16.10 -19.24 -5.76
CA GLY A 265 -16.95 -19.88 -6.77
C GLY A 265 -17.66 -18.90 -7.72
N GLN A 266 -17.68 -17.60 -7.40
CA GLN A 266 -18.23 -16.58 -8.29
C GLN A 266 -17.21 -16.20 -9.37
N LYS A 267 -17.65 -16.13 -10.63
CA LYS A 267 -16.79 -15.81 -11.79
C LYS A 267 -16.90 -14.38 -12.29
N ARG A 268 -18.06 -13.73 -12.12
CA ARG A 268 -18.35 -12.37 -12.57
C ARG A 268 -19.28 -11.63 -11.61
N LEU A 269 -19.37 -10.31 -11.73
CA LEU A 269 -20.36 -9.52 -11.01
C LEU A 269 -21.73 -9.77 -11.66
N SER A 270 -22.81 -9.75 -10.87
CA SER A 270 -24.17 -10.03 -11.35
C SER A 270 -24.65 -9.04 -12.42
N ASN A 271 -24.04 -7.85 -12.50
CA ASN A 271 -24.44 -6.81 -13.42
C ASN A 271 -23.67 -6.83 -14.75
N ASP A 272 -22.77 -7.80 -14.97
CA ASP A 272 -22.03 -7.97 -16.24
C ASP A 272 -22.89 -8.68 -17.33
N GLU A 273 -24.22 -8.68 -17.22
CA GLU A 273 -25.13 -9.29 -18.21
C GLU A 273 -25.55 -8.33 -19.34
N SER A 274 -25.05 -7.09 -19.38
CA SER A 274 -25.44 -6.08 -20.38
C SER A 274 -24.40 -5.77 -21.47
N GLU A 275 -23.44 -6.65 -21.74
CA GLU A 275 -22.58 -6.57 -22.95
C GLU A 275 -22.69 -7.82 -23.84
N ASN A 276 -23.88 -8.41 -23.90
CA ASN A 276 -24.30 -9.18 -25.08
C ASN A 276 -25.32 -8.34 -25.85
N ILE A 277 -24.84 -7.38 -26.64
CA ILE A 277 -25.57 -6.86 -27.78
C ILE A 277 -24.76 -7.29 -29.00
N THR A 278 -25.23 -8.38 -29.62
CA THR A 278 -25.04 -8.90 -30.99
C THR A 278 -23.78 -8.52 -31.74
#